data_AF-A0A3D0RQN7-F1
#
_entry.id   AF-A0A3D0RQN7-F1
#
_cell.length_a   1.000
_cell.length_b   1.000
_cell.length_c   1.000
_cell.angle_alpha   90.00
_cell.angle_beta   90.00
_cell.angle_gamma   90.00
#
_symmetry.space_group_name_H-M   'P 1'
#
loop_
_entity.id
_entity.type
_entity.pdbx_description
1 polymer ?
#
loop_
_entity_poly.entity_id
_entity_poly.type
_entity_poly.pdbx_seq_one_letter_code
_entity_poly.pdbx_strand_id
1 'polypeptide(L)'
;GAIVDSGEFLEVHADYAKNIIVGFARFNGQSVGIVANQPKFLAGVLDINASRKAARFVRFCDAFNIPIVSLVDVPGFLPGTGQEYGGVITHGAKLLYAYGEATVPKVTVTLRKSYGGAHIVMSCKQLRGDINYAWPSAEIAVMGAEGAVEVLYSKEIAAEKDPEKLAVVLEEKKKEYNDL
;
A
#
# COMPACT_ATOMS: atom_id res chain seq x y z
N GLY A 1 -14.78 -8.36 14.52
CA GLY A 1 -13.79 -8.50 15.61
C GLY A 1 -12.57 -7.71 15.21
N ALA A 2 -12.16 -6.74 16.02
CA ALA A 2 -10.91 -6.03 15.78
C ALA A 2 -9.73 -6.98 16.04
N ILE A 3 -8.65 -6.86 15.25
CA ILE A 3 -7.45 -7.71 15.37
C ILE A 3 -6.64 -7.43 16.65
N VAL A 4 -6.99 -6.37 17.37
CA VAL A 4 -6.28 -5.86 18.54
C VAL A 4 -7.00 -6.24 19.82
N ASP A 5 -6.25 -6.38 20.91
CA ASP A 5 -6.79 -6.72 22.22
C ASP A 5 -7.88 -5.72 22.64
N SER A 6 -9.01 -6.23 23.10
CA SER A 6 -10.17 -5.44 23.56
C SER A 6 -10.73 -4.42 22.55
N GLY A 7 -10.28 -4.44 21.29
CA GLY A 7 -10.64 -3.42 20.30
C GLY A 7 -10.03 -2.04 20.58
N GLU A 8 -9.05 -1.93 21.47
CA GLU A 8 -8.43 -0.66 21.84
C GLU A 8 -7.34 -0.26 20.85
N PHE A 9 -7.51 0.93 20.26
CA PHE A 9 -6.55 1.51 19.33
C PHE A 9 -6.38 2.99 19.60
N LEU A 10 -5.13 3.41 19.83
CA LEU A 10 -4.76 4.81 19.97
C LEU A 10 -4.25 5.32 18.63
N GLU A 11 -5.15 5.88 17.83
CA GLU A 11 -4.79 6.50 16.55
C GLU A 11 -3.93 7.76 16.75
N VAL A 12 -2.88 7.89 15.94
CA VAL A 12 -1.98 9.04 15.94
C VAL A 12 -2.15 9.81 14.63
N HIS A 13 -2.24 11.14 14.71
CA HIS A 13 -2.48 12.02 13.57
C HIS A 13 -3.79 11.69 12.81
N ALA A 14 -4.88 11.38 13.51
CA ALA A 14 -6.16 11.00 12.93
C ALA A 14 -6.69 12.00 11.87
N ASP A 15 -6.44 13.29 12.06
CA ASP A 15 -6.89 14.34 11.13
C ASP A 15 -5.91 14.70 10.01
N TYR A 16 -4.74 14.06 9.95
CA TYR A 16 -3.72 14.34 8.95
C TYR A 16 -3.43 13.11 8.09
N ALA A 17 -3.40 13.29 6.76
CA ALA A 17 -3.19 12.23 5.78
C ALA A 17 -4.08 10.99 6.05
N LYS A 18 -5.40 11.19 5.94
CA LYS A 18 -6.44 10.19 6.30
C LYS A 18 -6.41 8.92 5.43
N ASN A 19 -5.67 8.93 4.33
CA ASN A 19 -5.38 7.80 3.45
C ASN A 19 -4.38 6.79 4.05
N ILE A 20 -3.73 7.11 5.17
CA ILE A 20 -2.93 6.16 5.96
C ILE A 20 -3.23 6.32 7.45
N ILE A 21 -3.51 5.21 8.12
CA ILE A 21 -3.73 5.12 9.56
C ILE A 21 -2.41 4.70 10.21
N VAL A 22 -2.05 5.38 11.30
CA VAL A 22 -0.98 4.93 12.19
C VAL A 22 -1.43 5.06 13.63
N GLY A 23 -0.96 4.18 14.51
CA GLY A 23 -1.31 4.25 15.92
C GLY A 23 -0.85 3.04 16.71
N PHE A 24 -1.13 3.04 18.00
CA PHE A 24 -0.70 2.00 18.92
C PHE A 24 -1.86 1.10 19.31
N ALA A 25 -1.57 -0.19 19.44
CA ALA A 25 -2.48 -1.22 19.91
C ALA A 25 -1.71 -2.24 20.75
N ARG A 26 -2.45 -3.23 21.28
CA ARG A 26 -1.85 -4.43 21.87
C ARG A 26 -2.27 -5.69 21.14
N PHE A 27 -1.34 -6.64 21.09
CA PHE A 27 -1.58 -8.02 20.68
C PHE A 27 -1.03 -8.93 21.77
N ASN A 28 -1.92 -9.70 22.41
CA ASN A 28 -1.56 -10.56 23.54
C ASN A 28 -0.78 -9.80 24.65
N GLY A 29 -1.23 -8.58 24.96
CA GLY A 29 -0.61 -7.69 25.96
C GLY A 29 0.64 -6.94 25.49
N GLN A 30 1.23 -7.27 24.34
CA GLN A 30 2.42 -6.61 23.82
C GLN A 30 2.06 -5.34 23.04
N SER A 31 2.78 -4.24 23.29
CA SER A 31 2.60 -2.98 22.55
C SER A 31 3.05 -3.13 21.10
N VAL A 32 2.22 -2.69 20.16
CA VAL A 32 2.48 -2.79 18.71
C VAL A 32 2.08 -1.50 18.02
N GLY A 33 2.90 -1.06 17.06
CA GLY A 33 2.56 0.00 16.13
C GLY A 33 1.84 -0.56 14.92
N ILE A 34 0.70 0.01 14.56
CA ILE A 34 -0.05 -0.36 13.35
C ILE A 34 0.18 0.71 12.29
N VAL A 35 0.45 0.30 11.05
CA VAL A 35 0.45 1.15 9.86
C VAL A 35 -0.48 0.53 8.83
N ALA A 36 -1.55 1.23 8.44
CA ALA A 36 -2.58 0.67 7.56
C ALA A 36 -2.99 1.66 6.47
N ASN A 37 -3.11 1.21 5.23
CA ASN A 37 -3.74 2.02 4.19
C ASN A 37 -5.24 2.17 4.50
N GLN A 38 -5.83 3.32 4.15
CA GLN A 38 -7.24 3.58 4.37
C GLN A 38 -7.96 3.79 3.02
N PRO A 39 -8.60 2.75 2.46
CA PRO A 39 -9.26 2.81 1.16
C PRO A 39 -10.40 3.83 1.08
N LYS A 40 -11.04 4.20 2.20
CA LYS A 40 -12.12 5.20 2.23
C LYS A 40 -11.64 6.62 1.97
N PHE A 41 -10.33 6.88 2.02
CA PHE A 41 -9.75 8.19 1.73
C PHE A 41 -8.72 8.05 0.60
N LEU A 42 -8.96 8.75 -0.52
CA LEU A 42 -8.10 8.73 -1.71
C LEU A 42 -7.77 7.31 -2.20
N ALA A 43 -8.70 6.35 -2.05
CA ALA A 43 -8.49 4.94 -2.39
C ALA A 43 -7.29 4.26 -1.69
N GLY A 44 -6.76 4.83 -0.59
CA GLY A 44 -5.62 4.28 0.14
C GLY A 44 -4.26 4.49 -0.53
N VAL A 45 -4.17 5.35 -1.56
CA VAL A 45 -2.91 5.71 -2.22
C VAL A 45 -1.90 6.30 -1.24
N LEU A 46 -0.62 6.15 -1.54
CA LEU A 46 0.45 6.89 -0.87
C LEU A 46 0.67 8.24 -1.54
N ASP A 47 0.56 9.32 -0.77
CA ASP A 47 0.94 10.66 -1.18
C ASP A 47 2.13 11.16 -0.34
N ILE A 48 2.62 12.36 -0.60
CA ILE A 48 3.69 13.01 0.17
C ILE A 48 3.39 12.97 1.68
N ASN A 49 2.16 13.31 2.07
CA ASN A 49 1.80 13.48 3.48
C ASN A 49 1.67 12.14 4.19
N ALA A 50 1.03 11.14 3.58
CA ALA A 50 0.96 9.78 4.09
C ALA A 50 2.35 9.16 4.24
N SER A 51 3.21 9.33 3.25
CA SER A 51 4.58 8.82 3.27
C SER A 51 5.38 9.41 4.44
N ARG A 52 5.27 10.72 4.67
CA ARG A 52 5.93 11.40 5.81
C ARG A 52 5.34 10.96 7.16
N LYS A 53 4.01 10.86 7.26
CA LYS A 53 3.29 10.43 8.47
C LYS A 53 3.75 9.03 8.90
N ALA A 54 3.65 8.06 8.00
CA ALA A 54 4.03 6.68 8.29
C ALA A 54 5.54 6.53 8.51
N ALA A 55 6.39 7.21 7.73
CA ALA A 55 7.84 7.11 7.89
C ALA A 55 8.29 7.56 9.29
N ARG A 56 7.72 8.67 9.80
CA ARG A 56 8.06 9.16 11.14
C ARG A 56 7.57 8.20 12.22
N PHE A 57 6.38 7.65 12.05
CA PHE A 57 5.80 6.68 12.98
C PHE A 57 6.61 5.37 13.03
N VAL A 58 6.97 4.80 11.87
CA VAL A 58 7.79 3.58 11.77
C VAL A 58 9.13 3.76 12.48
N ARG A 59 9.84 4.87 12.23
CA ARG A 59 11.11 5.15 12.93
C ARG A 59 10.95 5.36 14.43
N PHE A 60 9.82 5.93 14.87
CA PHE A 60 9.52 6.03 16.29
C PHE A 60 9.35 4.64 16.91
N CYS A 61 8.53 3.78 16.30
CA CYS A 61 8.33 2.41 16.78
C CYS A 61 9.67 1.66 16.87
N ASP A 62 10.49 1.75 15.83
CA ASP A 62 11.81 1.11 15.81
C ASP A 62 12.74 1.62 16.93
N ALA A 63 12.83 2.95 17.11
CA ALA A 63 13.69 3.56 18.13
C ALA A 63 13.32 3.14 19.58
N PHE A 64 12.07 2.74 19.81
CA PHE A 64 11.58 2.30 21.12
C PHE A 64 11.29 0.80 21.20
N ASN A 65 11.82 0.02 20.26
CA ASN A 65 11.67 -1.45 20.22
C ASN A 65 10.21 -1.93 20.16
N ILE A 66 9.33 -1.15 19.53
CA ILE A 66 7.92 -1.47 19.34
C ILE A 66 7.75 -2.21 18.02
N PRO A 67 7.28 -3.47 18.02
CA PRO A 67 7.00 -4.21 16.79
C PRO A 67 5.95 -3.54 15.92
N ILE A 68 6.02 -3.79 14.62
CA ILE A 68 5.16 -3.13 13.63
C ILE A 68 4.29 -4.15 12.92
N VAL A 69 2.99 -3.86 12.85
CA VAL A 69 2.01 -4.57 12.02
C VAL A 69 1.57 -3.66 10.89
N SER A 70 1.80 -4.10 9.64
CA SER A 70 1.41 -3.38 8.43
C SER A 70 0.18 -4.04 7.80
N LEU A 71 -0.88 -3.27 7.56
CA LEU A 71 -2.09 -3.73 6.88
C LEU A 71 -2.16 -3.07 5.49
N VAL A 72 -1.97 -3.88 4.45
CA VAL A 72 -1.72 -3.37 3.09
C VAL A 72 -2.99 -3.48 2.25
N ASP A 73 -3.46 -2.33 1.77
CA ASP A 73 -4.45 -2.19 0.71
C ASP A 73 -4.16 -0.89 -0.05
N VAL A 74 -3.14 -0.95 -0.92
CA VAL A 74 -2.57 0.20 -1.61
C VAL A 74 -2.53 -0.03 -3.13
N PRO A 75 -3.19 0.84 -3.92
CA PRO A 75 -3.16 0.73 -5.37
C PRO A 75 -1.91 1.39 -5.99
N GLY A 76 -1.16 2.18 -5.24
CA GLY A 76 0.02 2.89 -5.74
C GLY A 76 0.27 4.22 -5.03
N PHE A 77 1.12 5.04 -5.64
CA PHE A 77 1.31 6.44 -5.26
C PHE A 77 0.28 7.32 -5.99
N LEU A 78 -0.14 8.41 -5.35
CA LEU A 78 -1.06 9.38 -5.95
C LEU A 78 -0.38 10.06 -7.15
N PRO A 79 -0.91 9.97 -8.37
CA PRO A 79 -0.35 10.67 -9.52
C PRO A 79 -0.67 12.17 -9.47
N GLY A 80 0.11 12.96 -10.19
CA GLY A 80 -0.20 14.36 -10.47
C GLY A 80 0.99 15.29 -10.31
N THR A 81 1.02 16.37 -11.11
CA THR A 81 2.12 17.35 -11.13
C THR A 81 2.37 17.99 -9.76
N GLY A 82 1.33 18.18 -8.94
CA GLY A 82 1.46 18.66 -7.57
C GLY A 82 2.26 17.72 -6.66
N GLN A 83 2.16 16.40 -6.85
CA GLN A 83 2.97 15.42 -6.11
C GLN A 83 4.41 15.44 -6.62
N GLU A 84 4.61 15.50 -7.94
CA GLU A 84 5.95 15.57 -8.55
C GLU A 84 6.72 16.81 -8.09
N TYR A 85 6.15 18.01 -8.27
CA TYR A 85 6.77 19.27 -7.83
C TYR A 85 6.88 19.38 -6.30
N GLY A 86 5.95 18.73 -5.58
CA GLY A 86 6.01 18.61 -4.13
C GLY A 86 7.09 17.65 -3.63
N GLY A 87 7.81 16.95 -4.52
CA GLY A 87 8.91 16.06 -4.17
C GLY A 87 8.46 14.68 -3.71
N VAL A 88 7.42 14.10 -4.32
CA VAL A 88 6.90 12.76 -3.97
C VAL A 88 7.96 11.68 -4.00
N ILE A 89 8.93 11.73 -4.91
CA ILE A 89 10.06 10.79 -4.94
C ILE A 89 10.84 10.84 -3.63
N THR A 90 11.22 12.04 -3.19
CA THR A 90 11.99 12.25 -1.96
C THR A 90 11.16 11.91 -0.72
N HIS A 91 9.88 12.29 -0.69
CA HIS A 91 9.01 12.06 0.46
C HIS A 91 8.51 10.62 0.57
N GLY A 92 8.22 9.97 -0.55
CA GLY A 92 7.90 8.55 -0.64
C GLY A 92 9.07 7.67 -0.19
N ALA A 93 10.30 8.01 -0.61
CA ALA A 93 11.50 7.29 -0.21
C ALA A 93 11.74 7.28 1.31
N LYS A 94 11.17 8.23 2.07
CA LYS A 94 11.29 8.24 3.54
C LYS A 94 10.62 7.02 4.18
N LEU A 95 9.49 6.57 3.63
CA LEU A 95 8.79 5.40 4.16
C LEU A 95 9.54 4.12 3.79
N LEU A 96 10.05 4.04 2.57
CA LEU A 96 10.96 2.97 2.14
C LEU A 96 12.18 2.86 3.08
N TYR A 97 12.83 3.99 3.35
CA TYR A 97 13.97 4.06 4.25
C TYR A 97 13.59 3.63 5.67
N ALA A 98 12.47 4.13 6.20
CA ALA A 98 12.03 3.81 7.56
C ALA A 98 11.82 2.30 7.76
N TYR A 99 11.16 1.62 6.82
CA TYR A 99 11.00 0.16 6.91
C TYR A 99 12.31 -0.59 6.68
N GLY A 100 13.15 -0.16 5.73
CA GLY A 100 14.42 -0.82 5.43
C GLY A 100 15.47 -0.70 6.54
N GLU A 101 15.45 0.41 7.28
CA GLU A 101 16.31 0.63 8.47
C GLU A 101 15.80 -0.16 9.68
N ALA A 102 14.47 -0.27 9.85
CA ALA A 102 13.86 -0.83 11.05
C ALA A 102 14.29 -2.27 11.35
N THR A 103 14.74 -2.48 12.58
CA THR A 103 15.23 -3.75 13.12
C THR A 103 14.24 -4.45 14.05
N VAL A 104 13.21 -3.74 14.50
CA VAL A 104 12.09 -4.35 15.23
C VAL A 104 11.36 -5.42 14.40
N PRO A 105 10.65 -6.37 15.05
CA PRO A 105 9.83 -7.34 14.35
C PRO A 105 8.75 -6.66 13.49
N LYS A 106 8.63 -7.09 12.23
CA LYS A 106 7.68 -6.57 11.25
C LYS A 106 6.79 -7.68 10.71
N VAL A 107 5.49 -7.56 10.92
CA VAL A 107 4.47 -8.44 10.34
C VAL A 107 3.65 -7.62 9.34
N THR A 108 3.48 -8.15 8.13
CA THR A 108 2.69 -7.49 7.08
C THR A 108 1.56 -8.42 6.67
N VAL A 109 0.35 -7.88 6.56
CA VAL A 109 -0.82 -8.60 6.07
C VAL A 109 -1.38 -7.82 4.87
N THR A 110 -1.28 -8.42 3.69
CA THR A 110 -1.90 -7.87 2.49
C THR A 110 -3.37 -8.26 2.48
N LEU A 111 -4.24 -7.25 2.61
CA LEU A 111 -5.69 -7.43 2.69
C LEU A 111 -6.32 -7.49 1.31
N ARG A 112 -5.86 -6.62 0.40
CA ARG A 112 -6.38 -6.54 -0.98
C ARG A 112 -5.31 -6.02 -1.94
N LYS A 113 -5.28 -4.74 -2.29
CA LYS A 113 -4.38 -4.24 -3.34
C LYS A 113 -2.95 -4.11 -2.83
N SER A 114 -1.99 -4.52 -3.64
CA SER A 114 -0.58 -4.31 -3.37
C SER A 114 0.19 -4.21 -4.68
N TYR A 115 0.26 -3.01 -5.25
CA TYR A 115 0.83 -2.82 -6.58
C TYR A 115 2.16 -2.05 -6.59
N GLY A 116 3.05 -2.47 -7.48
CA GLY A 116 4.24 -1.73 -7.92
C GLY A 116 5.10 -1.22 -6.77
N GLY A 117 5.54 0.04 -6.87
CA GLY A 117 6.39 0.65 -5.83
C GLY A 117 5.72 0.72 -4.45
N ALA A 118 4.39 0.79 -4.38
CA ALA A 118 3.69 0.85 -3.11
C ALA A 118 3.70 -0.49 -2.37
N HIS A 119 3.68 -1.62 -3.09
CA HIS A 119 3.93 -2.95 -2.51
C HIS A 119 5.28 -2.98 -1.78
N ILE A 120 6.32 -2.47 -2.43
CA ILE A 120 7.69 -2.44 -1.88
C ILE A 120 7.72 -1.59 -0.61
N VAL A 121 7.18 -0.38 -0.68
CA VAL A 121 7.20 0.60 0.40
C VAL A 121 6.41 0.14 1.62
N MET A 122 5.36 -0.67 1.45
CA MET A 122 4.54 -1.20 2.54
C MET A 122 5.10 -2.50 3.15
N SER A 123 6.39 -2.47 3.53
CA SER A 123 7.06 -3.55 4.26
C SER A 123 7.04 -4.93 3.57
N CYS A 124 7.33 -4.97 2.26
CA CYS A 124 7.47 -6.25 1.57
C CYS A 124 8.64 -7.09 2.11
N LYS A 125 8.66 -8.38 1.76
CA LYS A 125 9.70 -9.32 2.21
C LYS A 125 11.11 -8.84 1.84
N GLN A 126 11.26 -8.30 0.65
CA GLN A 126 12.53 -7.82 0.10
C GLN A 126 13.04 -6.57 0.82
N LEU A 127 12.14 -5.80 1.47
CA LEU A 127 12.48 -4.67 2.32
C LEU A 127 12.70 -5.11 3.79
N ARG A 128 13.14 -6.35 4.01
CA ARG A 128 13.40 -6.94 5.34
C ARG A 128 12.14 -7.10 6.20
N GLY A 129 10.96 -7.28 5.59
CA GLY A 129 9.79 -7.77 6.31
C GLY A 129 10.03 -9.18 6.86
N ASP A 130 9.74 -9.40 8.14
CA ASP A 130 10.03 -10.70 8.78
C ASP A 130 8.99 -11.74 8.36
N ILE A 131 7.71 -11.39 8.48
CA ILE A 131 6.58 -12.25 8.13
C ILE A 131 5.60 -11.48 7.24
N ASN A 132 5.24 -12.05 6.08
CA ASN A 132 4.30 -11.47 5.13
C ASN A 132 3.18 -12.48 4.86
N TYR A 133 1.96 -12.12 5.25
CA TYR A 133 0.73 -12.86 4.94
C TYR A 133 -0.04 -12.15 3.84
N ALA A 134 -0.88 -12.91 3.14
CA ALA A 134 -1.82 -12.39 2.16
C ALA A 134 -3.18 -13.05 2.39
N TRP A 135 -4.24 -12.25 2.35
CA TRP A 135 -5.60 -12.79 2.30
C TRP A 135 -5.90 -13.36 0.92
N PRO A 136 -6.93 -14.23 0.80
CA PRO A 136 -7.37 -14.72 -0.51
C PRO A 136 -7.80 -13.61 -1.47
N SER A 137 -8.18 -12.44 -0.95
CA SER A 137 -8.53 -11.24 -1.71
C SER A 137 -7.32 -10.39 -2.11
N ALA A 138 -6.10 -10.81 -1.80
CA ALA A 138 -4.90 -10.05 -2.10
C ALA A 138 -4.58 -10.09 -3.60
N GLU A 139 -4.33 -8.92 -4.17
CA GLU A 139 -3.92 -8.71 -5.56
C GLU A 139 -2.51 -8.10 -5.54
N ILE A 140 -1.50 -8.92 -5.80
CA ILE A 140 -0.08 -8.50 -5.75
C ILE A 140 0.49 -8.52 -7.17
N ALA A 141 0.73 -7.33 -7.74
CA ALA A 141 1.13 -7.19 -9.13
C ALA A 141 2.01 -5.94 -9.36
N VAL A 142 2.56 -5.79 -10.56
CA VAL A 142 3.32 -4.59 -10.94
C VAL A 142 2.40 -3.36 -11.03
N MET A 143 1.21 -3.54 -11.59
CA MET A 143 0.17 -2.52 -11.72
C MET A 143 -1.22 -3.21 -11.80
N GLY A 144 -2.29 -2.42 -11.67
CA GLY A 144 -3.65 -2.91 -11.86
C GLY A 144 -3.94 -3.31 -13.30
N ALA A 145 -4.97 -4.15 -13.50
CA ALA A 145 -5.33 -4.71 -14.81
C ALA A 145 -5.48 -3.66 -15.92
N GLU A 146 -6.06 -2.51 -15.60
CA GLU A 146 -6.27 -1.44 -16.58
C GLU A 146 -4.96 -0.94 -17.20
N GLY A 147 -3.98 -0.59 -16.36
CA GLY A 147 -2.66 -0.19 -16.86
C GLY A 147 -1.88 -1.36 -17.48
N ALA A 148 -2.04 -2.57 -16.95
CA ALA A 148 -1.34 -3.74 -17.48
C ALA A 148 -1.79 -4.08 -18.90
N VAL A 149 -3.10 -4.05 -19.16
CA VAL A 149 -3.70 -4.37 -20.47
C VAL A 149 -3.27 -3.35 -21.52
N GLU A 150 -3.22 -2.06 -21.18
CA GLU A 150 -2.75 -1.02 -22.09
C GLU A 150 -1.31 -1.26 -22.55
N VAL A 151 -0.44 -1.75 -21.66
CA VAL A 151 0.96 -2.05 -22.00
C VAL A 151 1.07 -3.35 -22.80
N LEU A 152 0.48 -4.44 -22.29
CA LEU A 152 0.61 -5.78 -22.85
C LEU A 152 -0.04 -5.91 -24.23
N TYR A 153 -1.21 -5.32 -24.43
CA TYR A 153 -2.01 -5.43 -25.65
C TYR A 153 -2.01 -4.14 -26.47
N SER A 154 -1.05 -3.23 -26.23
CA SER A 154 -0.92 -1.94 -26.92
C SER A 154 -1.08 -2.02 -28.44
N LYS A 155 -0.49 -3.05 -29.08
CA LYS A 155 -0.59 -3.26 -30.54
C LYS A 155 -1.98 -3.69 -31.01
N GLU A 156 -2.65 -4.55 -30.25
CA GLU A 156 -4.01 -5.03 -30.56
C GLU A 156 -5.03 -3.91 -30.38
N ILE A 157 -4.90 -3.16 -29.28
CA ILE A 157 -5.68 -1.96 -28.97
C ILE A 157 -5.54 -0.92 -30.08
N ALA A 158 -4.32 -0.67 -30.56
CA ALA A 158 -4.07 0.29 -31.64
C ALA A 158 -4.56 -0.17 -33.02
N ALA A 159 -4.72 -1.48 -33.22
CA ALA A 159 -5.18 -2.05 -34.48
C ALA A 159 -6.71 -2.05 -34.62
N GLU A 160 -7.44 -2.13 -33.49
CA GLU A 160 -8.90 -2.07 -33.47
C GLU A 160 -9.40 -0.64 -33.63
N LYS A 161 -10.27 -0.41 -34.62
CA LYS A 161 -10.81 0.91 -34.97
C LYS A 161 -12.27 1.06 -34.56
N ASP A 162 -12.93 -0.04 -34.21
CA ASP A 162 -14.30 -0.07 -33.72
C ASP A 162 -14.31 0.13 -32.19
N PRO A 163 -14.83 1.26 -31.69
CA PRO A 163 -14.83 1.56 -30.26
C PRO A 163 -15.63 0.55 -29.43
N GLU A 164 -16.70 -0.03 -29.99
CA GLU A 164 -17.54 -0.98 -29.26
C GLU A 164 -16.82 -2.33 -29.08
N LYS A 165 -16.17 -2.82 -30.14
CA LYS A 165 -15.37 -4.04 -30.07
C LYS A 165 -14.15 -3.87 -29.18
N LEU A 166 -13.49 -2.71 -29.26
CA LEU A 166 -12.34 -2.43 -28.41
C LEU A 166 -12.72 -2.47 -26.92
N ALA A 167 -13.88 -1.90 -26.55
CA ALA A 167 -14.35 -1.93 -25.16
C ALA A 167 -14.59 -3.37 -24.67
N VAL A 168 -15.19 -4.23 -25.49
CA VAL A 168 -15.41 -5.65 -25.16
C VAL A 168 -14.07 -6.38 -24.97
N VAL A 169 -13.13 -6.22 -25.91
CA VAL A 169 -11.81 -6.84 -25.84
C VAL A 169 -11.05 -6.38 -24.58
N LEU A 170 -11.08 -5.08 -24.28
CA LEU A 170 -10.43 -4.53 -23.09
C LEU A 170 -10.99 -5.13 -21.80
N GLU A 171 -12.31 -5.24 -21.67
CA GLU A 171 -12.93 -5.83 -20.48
C GLU A 171 -12.64 -7.32 -20.36
N GLU A 172 -12.64 -8.07 -21.47
CA GLU A 172 -12.23 -9.48 -21.47
C GLU A 172 -10.77 -9.64 -21.03
N LYS A 173 -9.86 -8.81 -21.55
CA LYS A 173 -8.44 -8.83 -21.18
C LYS A 173 -8.19 -8.39 -19.74
N LYS A 174 -8.94 -7.41 -19.22
CA LYS A 174 -8.86 -7.01 -17.81
C LYS A 174 -9.32 -8.15 -16.90
N LYS A 175 -10.39 -8.85 -17.27
CA LYS A 175 -10.90 -10.00 -16.51
C LYS A 175 -9.91 -11.16 -16.53
N GLU A 176 -9.40 -11.52 -17.71
CA GLU A 176 -8.37 -12.54 -17.88
C GLU A 176 -7.14 -12.24 -17.01
N TYR A 177 -6.67 -10.99 -16.99
CA TYR A 177 -5.53 -10.58 -16.18
C TYR A 177 -5.77 -10.70 -14.67
N ASN A 178 -6.98 -10.42 -14.18
CA ASN A 178 -7.31 -10.52 -12.76
C ASN A 178 -7.53 -11.96 -12.28
N ASP A 179 -7.84 -12.88 -13.19
CA ASP A 179 -8.07 -14.29 -12.89
C ASP A 179 -6.77 -15.14 -12.93
N LEU A 180 -5.63 -14.55 -13.31
CA LEU A 180 -4.29 -15.16 -13.31
C LEU A 180 -3.68 -15.23 -11.91
#